data_AF-A0A9C7PZF8-F1
#
_entry.id   AF-A0A9C7PZF8-F1
#
_cell.length_a   1.000
_cell.length_b   1.000
_cell.length_c   1.000
_cell.angle_alpha   90.00
_cell.angle_beta   90.00
_cell.angle_gamma   90.00
#
_symmetry.space_group_name_H-M   'P 1'
#
loop_
_entity.id
_entity.type
_entity.pdbx_description
1 polymer ?
#
loop_
_entity_poly.entity_id
_entity_poly.type
_entity_poly.pdbx_seq_one_letter_code
_entity_poly.pdbx_strand_id
1 'polypeptide(L)'
;MNFSLVFLLFFCYMIGCIILLCLSILPICFPYDIWPLLWIKTSLQILEYILCNILNMKLVLSNVSEVVNSTEPSYLAKPWIQCYESKVKCTRRGERECCSLTVRTYDQPGRWMSKTSMDLLVQELRQIAQDSLDEIPLYGVFSGNRESLKNRIISIAYDKNEPVGFTAMCYLPPIDSSVVDKYENLLQAKNSSWNQYILHLIFRNVLHLYHGPILHLGLTMIKRHHRGRGIQSSIFLKCLILPVLNQRKLFFPITNIAASPAGIGAVSDYFFMSYPTYHTKNRRFLFHLATTLHVLASSRHEFGCSTLAKFEESTFVVRGSNDPTGGGAFAFIKEDGKPVSQYKNPLCNQYCASLLRLEAGDELFQVAIFCPLFSIFQFLFSNLSYNHFSRKHVSLMMEKRKALLIKPNMHWYILGCLFLVVYFAWSRSILVGNFLRHRETECLFAVA
;
A
#
# COMPACT_ATOMS: atom_id res chain seq x y z
N MET A 1 15.67 22.59 -19.02
CA MET A 1 15.09 21.22 -18.89
C MET A 1 16.06 20.28 -19.58
N ASN A 2 16.63 19.29 -18.89
CA ASN A 2 17.71 18.47 -19.44
C ASN A 2 17.20 17.54 -20.54
N PHE A 3 17.68 17.77 -21.75
CA PHE A 3 17.39 17.00 -22.97
C PHE A 3 17.56 15.48 -22.77
N SER A 4 18.50 15.06 -21.91
CA SER A 4 18.78 13.66 -21.59
C SER A 4 17.63 12.91 -20.88
N LEU A 5 16.80 13.58 -20.07
CA LEU A 5 15.69 12.91 -19.38
C LEU A 5 14.53 12.63 -20.33
N VAL A 6 14.25 13.57 -21.24
CA VAL A 6 13.24 13.41 -22.28
C VAL A 6 13.68 12.31 -23.25
N PHE A 7 14.95 12.28 -23.62
CA PHE A 7 15.52 11.24 -24.48
C PHE A 7 15.46 9.85 -23.83
N LEU A 8 15.77 9.74 -22.53
CA LEU A 8 15.69 8.46 -21.82
C LEU A 8 14.24 7.96 -21.68
N LEU A 9 13.30 8.85 -21.36
CA LEU A 9 11.87 8.50 -21.31
C LEU A 9 11.34 8.08 -22.68
N PHE A 10 11.76 8.77 -23.75
CA PHE A 10 11.43 8.42 -25.13
C PHE A 10 12.03 7.06 -25.52
N PHE A 11 13.28 6.78 -25.15
CA PHE A 11 13.95 5.52 -25.44
C PHE A 11 13.29 4.34 -24.73
N CYS A 12 12.91 4.51 -23.45
CA CYS A 12 12.19 3.47 -22.72
C CYS A 12 10.76 3.27 -23.22
N TYR A 13 10.10 4.34 -23.68
CA TYR A 13 8.83 4.23 -24.39
C TYR A 13 8.98 3.43 -25.69
N MET A 14 10.01 3.72 -26.49
CA MET A 14 10.29 3.00 -27.74
C MET A 14 10.63 1.52 -27.51
N ILE A 15 11.44 1.19 -26.50
CA ILE A 15 11.71 -0.21 -26.12
C ILE A 15 10.42 -0.88 -25.66
N GLY A 16 9.60 -0.20 -24.85
CA GLY A 16 8.28 -0.69 -24.47
C GLY A 16 7.38 -0.99 -25.68
N CYS A 17 7.34 -0.09 -26.66
CA CYS A 17 6.59 -0.27 -27.91
C CYS A 17 7.13 -1.41 -28.77
N ILE A 18 8.45 -1.56 -28.90
CA ILE A 18 9.07 -2.66 -29.66
C ILE A 18 8.79 -4.01 -28.98
N ILE A 19 8.92 -4.07 -27.66
CA ILE A 19 8.59 -5.25 -26.87
C ILE A 19 7.10 -5.58 -27.05
N LEU A 20 6.19 -4.61 -26.90
CA LEU A 20 4.75 -4.81 -27.13
C LEU A 20 4.44 -5.29 -28.57
N LEU A 21 5.16 -4.78 -29.57
CA LEU A 21 4.99 -5.14 -30.98
C LEU A 21 5.50 -6.55 -31.28
N CYS A 22 6.69 -6.91 -30.79
CA CYS A 22 7.21 -8.27 -30.92
C CYS A 22 6.30 -9.27 -30.20
N LEU A 23 5.79 -8.89 -29.03
CA LEU A 23 4.95 -9.72 -28.18
C LEU A 23 3.50 -9.88 -28.67
N SER A 24 2.98 -8.96 -29.49
CA SER A 24 1.67 -9.10 -30.12
C SER A 24 1.68 -10.00 -31.36
N ILE A 25 2.85 -10.17 -31.99
CA ILE A 25 3.03 -11.02 -33.18
C ILE A 25 3.28 -12.49 -32.77
N LEU A 26 3.97 -12.73 -31.66
CA LEU A 26 4.35 -14.07 -31.19
C LEU A 26 3.19 -15.09 -31.01
N PRO A 27 2.00 -14.72 -30.50
CA PRO A 27 0.87 -15.65 -30.37
C PRO A 27 0.24 -16.07 -31.72
N ILE A 28 0.47 -15.31 -32.78
CA ILE A 28 -0.09 -15.60 -34.12
C ILE A 28 0.69 -16.73 -34.80
N CYS A 29 1.94 -16.98 -34.39
CA CYS A 29 2.86 -17.84 -35.13
C CYS A 29 3.08 -19.26 -34.53
N PHE A 30 2.58 -19.59 -33.33
CA PHE A 30 2.91 -20.86 -32.66
C PHE A 30 1.76 -21.48 -31.83
N PRO A 31 1.68 -22.82 -31.70
CA PRO A 31 0.61 -23.53 -30.97
C PRO A 31 0.66 -23.33 -29.44
N TYR A 32 -0.53 -23.31 -28.80
CA TYR A 32 -0.84 -22.53 -27.59
C TYR A 32 -0.58 -23.20 -26.23
N ASP A 33 -0.41 -24.51 -26.12
CA ASP A 33 -0.57 -25.20 -24.83
C ASP A 33 0.65 -25.15 -23.88
N ILE A 34 1.85 -24.89 -24.40
CA ILE A 34 3.11 -24.93 -23.61
C ILE A 34 3.63 -23.51 -23.28
N TRP A 35 3.29 -22.54 -24.11
CA TRP A 35 3.84 -21.19 -24.04
C TRP A 35 3.39 -20.37 -22.83
N PRO A 36 2.14 -20.41 -22.33
CA PRO A 36 1.72 -19.57 -21.21
C PRO A 36 2.57 -19.81 -19.96
N LEU A 37 2.86 -21.08 -19.64
CA LEU A 37 3.67 -21.44 -18.49
C LEU A 37 5.14 -21.04 -18.67
N LEU A 38 5.71 -21.31 -19.86
CA LEU A 38 7.09 -20.96 -20.17
C LEU A 38 7.29 -19.43 -20.18
N TRP A 39 6.33 -18.67 -20.73
CA TRP A 39 6.35 -17.20 -20.73
C TRP A 39 6.18 -16.60 -19.35
N ILE A 40 5.27 -17.13 -18.53
CA ILE A 40 5.13 -16.72 -17.13
C ILE A 40 6.47 -16.94 -16.44
N LYS A 41 7.08 -18.12 -16.60
CA LYS A 41 8.39 -18.44 -16.03
C LYS A 41 9.48 -17.46 -16.48
N THR A 42 9.63 -17.22 -17.79
CA THR A 42 10.63 -16.29 -18.33
C THR A 42 10.40 -14.84 -17.89
N SER A 43 9.15 -14.39 -17.85
CA SER A 43 8.81 -13.04 -17.40
C SER A 43 9.10 -12.85 -15.91
N LEU A 44 8.82 -13.86 -15.08
CA LEU A 44 9.16 -13.85 -13.66
C LEU A 44 10.68 -13.86 -13.46
N GLN A 45 11.45 -14.59 -14.28
CA GLN A 45 12.91 -14.58 -14.25
C GLN A 45 13.51 -13.23 -14.65
N ILE A 46 12.95 -12.56 -15.68
CA ILE A 46 13.38 -11.20 -16.06
C ILE A 46 13.05 -10.21 -14.94
N LEU A 47 11.85 -10.30 -14.37
CA LEU A 47 11.44 -9.44 -13.26
C LEU A 47 12.31 -9.69 -12.02
N GLU A 48 12.60 -10.94 -11.68
CA GLU A 48 13.56 -11.32 -10.64
C GLU A 48 14.94 -10.71 -10.92
N TYR A 49 15.46 -10.84 -12.14
CA TYR A 49 16.74 -10.24 -12.53
C TYR A 49 16.74 -8.72 -12.33
N ILE A 50 15.69 -8.02 -12.74
CA ILE A 50 15.53 -6.58 -12.56
C ILE A 50 15.48 -6.22 -11.07
N LEU A 51 14.65 -6.88 -10.27
CA LEU A 51 14.51 -6.62 -8.84
C LEU A 51 15.81 -6.89 -8.09
N CYS A 52 16.49 -8.00 -8.40
CA CYS A 52 17.75 -8.38 -7.77
C CYS A 52 18.89 -7.44 -8.11
N ASN A 53 19.10 -7.16 -9.41
CA ASN A 53 20.28 -6.44 -9.86
C ASN A 53 20.11 -4.92 -9.85
N ILE A 54 18.92 -4.40 -10.18
CA ILE A 54 18.69 -2.95 -10.27
C ILE A 54 18.25 -2.38 -8.92
N LEU A 55 17.41 -3.10 -8.16
CA LEU A 55 16.90 -2.62 -6.88
C LEU A 55 17.67 -3.15 -5.66
N ASN A 56 18.71 -3.97 -5.87
CA ASN A 56 19.51 -4.60 -4.82
C ASN A 56 18.63 -5.32 -3.78
N MET A 57 17.67 -6.10 -4.27
CA MET A 57 16.73 -6.88 -3.47
C MET A 57 17.12 -8.37 -3.50
N LYS A 58 17.22 -9.03 -2.36
CA LYS A 58 17.36 -10.49 -2.30
C LYS A 58 15.97 -11.10 -2.14
N LEU A 59 15.48 -11.81 -3.15
CA LEU A 59 14.13 -12.38 -3.17
C LEU A 59 14.10 -13.82 -2.63
N VAL A 60 12.98 -14.20 -2.03
CA VAL A 60 12.59 -15.59 -1.75
C VAL A 60 11.29 -15.84 -2.50
N LEU A 61 11.33 -16.73 -3.48
CA LEU A 61 10.21 -17.04 -4.36
C LEU A 61 9.51 -18.33 -3.92
N SER A 62 8.20 -18.42 -4.14
CA SER A 62 7.46 -19.66 -3.99
C SER A 62 7.69 -20.61 -5.17
N ASN A 63 7.34 -21.89 -5.00
CA ASN A 63 7.23 -22.80 -6.14
C ASN A 63 6.08 -22.35 -7.06
N VAL A 64 6.34 -22.20 -8.37
CA VAL A 64 5.38 -21.67 -9.36
C VAL A 64 4.14 -22.57 -9.47
N SER A 65 4.30 -23.89 -9.38
CA SER A 65 3.16 -24.83 -9.46
C SER A 65 2.15 -24.63 -8.34
N GLU A 66 2.62 -24.25 -7.14
CA GLU A 66 1.76 -23.98 -5.99
C GLU A 66 0.98 -22.66 -6.11
N VAL A 67 1.49 -21.70 -6.89
CA VAL A 67 0.80 -20.43 -7.13
C VAL A 67 -0.33 -20.60 -8.13
N VAL A 68 -0.10 -21.38 -9.18
CA VAL A 68 -1.08 -21.61 -10.26
C VAL A 68 -2.28 -22.43 -9.77
N ASN A 69 -2.07 -23.37 -8.85
CA ASN A 69 -3.11 -24.30 -8.38
C ASN A 69 -3.86 -23.82 -7.12
N SER A 70 -3.74 -22.54 -6.75
CA SER A 70 -4.37 -22.03 -5.52
C SER A 70 -5.89 -21.89 -5.70
N THR A 71 -6.68 -22.53 -4.84
CA THR A 71 -8.16 -22.44 -4.78
C THR A 71 -8.66 -21.27 -3.92
N GLU A 72 -7.75 -20.40 -3.52
CA GLU A 72 -8.00 -19.38 -2.51
C GLU A 72 -8.64 -18.12 -3.11
N PRO A 73 -9.26 -17.26 -2.29
CA PRO A 73 -9.81 -16.00 -2.76
C PRO A 73 -8.76 -15.22 -3.55
N SER A 74 -9.13 -14.68 -4.71
CA SER A 74 -8.18 -14.08 -5.65
C SER A 74 -7.33 -12.95 -5.04
N TYR A 75 -7.84 -12.26 -4.02
CA TYR A 75 -7.12 -11.19 -3.32
C TYR A 75 -6.11 -11.70 -2.28
N LEU A 76 -6.24 -12.94 -1.84
CA LEU A 76 -5.27 -13.71 -1.06
C LEU A 76 -4.73 -14.85 -1.92
N ALA A 77 -4.37 -14.60 -3.18
CA ALA A 77 -3.59 -15.58 -3.94
C ALA A 77 -2.25 -15.85 -3.23
N LYS A 78 -1.76 -17.10 -3.30
CA LYS A 78 -0.47 -17.46 -2.70
C LYS A 78 0.63 -16.55 -3.25
N PRO A 79 1.41 -15.87 -2.40
CA PRO A 79 2.38 -14.89 -2.87
C PRO A 79 3.50 -15.60 -3.63
N TRP A 80 3.81 -15.11 -4.82
CA TRP A 80 4.91 -15.65 -5.62
C TRP A 80 6.27 -15.12 -5.15
N ILE A 81 6.31 -13.90 -4.62
CA ILE A 81 7.42 -13.38 -3.81
C ILE A 81 7.00 -13.47 -2.34
N GLN A 82 7.57 -14.44 -1.62
CA GLN A 82 7.26 -14.69 -0.21
C GLN A 82 7.97 -13.70 0.71
N CYS A 83 9.22 -13.39 0.40
CA CYS A 83 10.04 -12.46 1.16
C CYS A 83 10.98 -11.70 0.23
N TYR A 84 11.34 -10.48 0.61
CA TYR A 84 12.54 -9.87 0.09
C TYR A 84 13.33 -9.14 1.17
N GLU A 85 14.64 -9.10 0.98
CA GLU A 85 15.57 -8.33 1.80
C GLU A 85 16.15 -7.17 0.97
N SER A 86 16.31 -6.00 1.56
CA SER A 86 16.95 -4.85 0.92
C SER A 86 17.69 -3.99 1.92
N LYS A 87 18.68 -3.21 1.46
CA LYS A 87 19.40 -2.26 2.30
C LYS A 87 18.78 -0.87 2.23
N VAL A 88 18.72 -0.20 3.37
CA VAL A 88 18.23 1.17 3.51
C VAL A 88 19.28 2.02 4.20
N LYS A 89 19.57 3.17 3.59
CA LYS A 89 20.42 4.21 4.15
C LYS A 89 19.60 5.12 5.07
N CYS A 90 19.88 5.10 6.37
CA CYS A 90 19.30 6.04 7.33
C CYS A 90 20.30 7.14 7.67
N THR A 91 19.85 8.38 7.67
CA THR A 91 20.67 9.55 8.04
C THR A 91 20.07 10.17 9.29
N ARG A 92 20.91 10.42 10.30
CA ARG A 92 20.49 11.20 11.46
C ARG A 92 20.52 12.68 11.09
N ARG A 93 19.53 13.43 11.57
CA ARG A 93 19.45 14.88 11.30
C ARG A 93 20.68 15.56 11.93
N GLY A 94 21.62 16.00 11.09
CA GLY A 94 22.85 16.69 11.52
C GLY A 94 24.13 15.84 11.52
N GLU A 95 24.05 14.52 11.28
CA GLU A 95 25.23 13.66 11.16
C GLU A 95 25.56 13.37 9.69
N ARG A 96 26.86 13.34 9.35
CA ARG A 96 27.35 12.98 8.01
C ARG A 96 27.37 11.46 7.79
N GLU A 97 27.41 10.66 8.85
CA GLU A 97 27.45 9.21 8.73
C GLU A 97 26.05 8.61 8.53
N CYS A 98 25.99 7.65 7.62
CA CYS A 98 24.75 6.99 7.24
C CYS A 98 24.81 5.53 7.73
N CYS A 99 24.01 5.20 8.74
CA CYS A 99 23.84 3.82 9.15
C CYS A 99 23.07 3.06 8.06
N SER A 100 23.58 1.90 7.66
CA SER A 100 22.89 0.99 6.74
C SER A 100 22.05 0.00 7.54
N LEU A 101 20.73 0.05 7.36
CA LEU A 101 19.80 -0.93 7.90
C LEU A 101 19.49 -2.00 6.86
N THR A 102 19.28 -3.22 7.31
CA THR A 102 18.71 -4.29 6.49
C THR A 102 17.21 -4.32 6.73
N VAL A 103 16.39 -4.36 5.67
CA VAL A 103 14.94 -4.48 5.79
C VAL A 103 14.50 -5.78 5.14
N ARG A 104 13.83 -6.64 5.91
CA ARG A 104 13.16 -7.84 5.42
C ARG A 104 11.67 -7.60 5.36
N THR A 105 11.06 -7.91 4.23
CA THR A 105 9.62 -7.76 4.03
C THR A 105 9.02 -9.10 3.66
N TYR A 106 7.99 -9.52 4.39
CA TYR A 106 7.30 -10.79 4.22
C TYR A 106 5.89 -10.54 3.72
N ASP A 107 5.44 -11.30 2.72
CA ASP A 107 4.04 -11.28 2.26
C ASP A 107 3.32 -12.53 2.74
N GLN A 108 2.18 -12.35 3.42
CA GLN A 108 1.29 -13.40 3.90
C GLN A 108 2.02 -14.55 4.64
N PRO A 109 2.90 -14.27 5.63
CA PRO A 109 3.73 -15.29 6.28
C PRO A 109 2.92 -16.45 6.88
N GLY A 110 1.68 -16.18 7.34
CA GLY A 110 0.77 -17.22 7.83
C GLY A 110 0.42 -18.30 6.80
N ARG A 111 0.74 -18.13 5.52
CA ARG A 111 0.36 -19.07 4.46
C ARG A 111 1.48 -19.98 3.97
N TRP A 112 2.73 -19.68 4.33
CA TRP A 112 3.87 -20.44 3.83
C TRP A 112 4.97 -20.66 4.86
N MET A 113 5.06 -19.83 5.92
CA MET A 113 6.06 -20.06 6.96
C MET A 113 5.71 -21.29 7.81
N SER A 114 6.77 -21.99 8.24
CA SER A 114 6.69 -23.01 9.28
C SER A 114 6.29 -22.39 10.61
N LYS A 115 5.78 -23.21 11.55
CA LYS A 115 5.41 -22.74 12.89
C LYS A 115 6.60 -22.08 13.60
N THR A 116 7.76 -22.72 13.59
CA THR A 116 9.00 -22.19 14.19
C THR A 116 9.40 -20.83 13.62
N SER A 117 9.35 -20.65 12.29
CA SER A 117 9.70 -19.36 11.68
C SER A 117 8.69 -18.26 11.99
N MET A 118 7.39 -18.60 12.08
CA MET A 118 6.36 -17.64 12.51
C MET A 118 6.53 -17.24 13.97
N ASP A 119 6.87 -18.19 14.86
CA ASP A 119 7.06 -17.91 16.27
C ASP A 119 8.25 -16.97 16.48
N LEU A 120 9.34 -17.16 15.75
CA LEU A 120 10.48 -16.23 15.73
C LEU A 120 10.07 -14.84 15.20
N LEU A 121 9.34 -14.79 14.08
CA LEU A 121 8.84 -13.52 13.53
C LEU A 121 8.00 -12.76 14.56
N VAL A 122 7.07 -13.44 15.23
CA VAL A 122 6.17 -12.85 16.22
C VAL A 122 6.95 -12.39 17.45
N GLN A 123 7.98 -13.14 17.86
CA GLN A 123 8.88 -12.75 18.95
C GLN A 123 9.61 -11.44 18.64
N GLU A 124 10.17 -11.29 17.43
CA GLU A 124 10.84 -10.05 17.01
C GLU A 124 9.87 -8.85 17.02
N LEU A 125 8.63 -9.04 16.55
CA LEU A 125 7.60 -7.99 16.57
C LEU A 125 7.23 -7.57 18.00
N ARG A 126 7.06 -8.55 18.90
CA ARG A 126 6.77 -8.29 20.32
C ARG A 126 7.93 -7.58 21.01
N GLN A 127 9.17 -7.95 20.71
CA GLN A 127 10.36 -7.27 21.25
C GLN A 127 10.40 -5.79 20.85
N ILE A 128 10.14 -5.47 19.58
CA ILE A 128 10.07 -4.07 19.13
C ILE A 128 8.92 -3.33 19.83
N ALA A 129 7.77 -4.00 20.03
CA ALA A 129 6.59 -3.40 20.65
C ALA A 129 6.81 -3.07 22.13
N GLN A 130 7.43 -3.97 22.90
CA GLN A 130 7.81 -3.75 24.30
C GLN A 130 8.73 -2.53 24.47
N ASP A 131 9.66 -2.34 23.53
CA ASP A 131 10.56 -1.18 23.55
C ASP A 131 9.88 0.11 23.04
N SER A 132 8.68 0.01 22.46
CA SER A 132 7.98 1.11 21.80
C SER A 132 6.80 1.65 22.61
N LEU A 133 6.07 0.77 23.29
CA LEU A 133 4.84 1.03 24.04
C LEU A 133 4.97 0.54 25.47
N ASP A 134 4.08 1.00 26.34
CA ASP A 134 4.03 0.56 27.74
C ASP A 134 3.33 -0.81 27.87
N GLU A 135 2.37 -1.08 26.99
CA GLU A 135 1.69 -2.37 26.86
C GLU A 135 1.61 -2.81 25.39
N ILE A 136 1.70 -4.13 25.13
CA ILE A 136 1.57 -4.69 23.78
C ILE A 136 0.08 -4.83 23.44
N PRO A 137 -0.40 -4.30 22.30
CA PRO A 137 -1.77 -4.48 21.89
C PRO A 137 -2.15 -5.95 21.65
N LEU A 138 -3.39 -6.30 21.99
CA LEU A 138 -3.90 -7.68 21.92
C LEU A 138 -4.61 -7.98 20.59
N TYR A 139 -4.02 -7.56 19.46
CA TYR A 139 -4.61 -7.82 18.14
C TYR A 139 -3.57 -8.02 17.03
N GLY A 140 -4.04 -8.51 15.88
CA GLY A 140 -3.27 -8.56 14.64
C GLY A 140 -1.98 -9.39 14.75
N VAL A 141 -0.86 -8.78 14.37
CA VAL A 141 0.44 -9.46 14.25
C VAL A 141 0.99 -9.99 15.57
N PHE A 142 0.49 -9.50 16.70
CA PHE A 142 0.97 -9.93 18.02
C PHE A 142 0.34 -11.22 18.52
N SER A 143 -0.75 -11.69 17.92
CA SER A 143 -1.45 -12.89 18.39
C SER A 143 -0.61 -14.16 18.26
N GLY A 144 0.31 -14.20 17.29
CA GLY A 144 1.11 -15.36 16.96
C GLY A 144 0.35 -16.53 16.33
N ASN A 145 -0.94 -16.35 16.04
CA ASN A 145 -1.72 -17.35 15.34
C ASN A 145 -1.51 -17.23 13.82
N ARG A 146 -1.66 -18.35 13.12
CA ARG A 146 -1.45 -18.44 11.67
C ARG A 146 -2.43 -17.54 10.91
N GLU A 147 -3.67 -17.50 11.39
CA GLU A 147 -4.78 -16.78 10.79
C GLU A 147 -4.52 -15.27 10.73
N SER A 148 -4.03 -14.67 11.80
CA SER A 148 -3.73 -13.23 11.88
C SER A 148 -2.54 -12.82 11.02
N LEU A 149 -1.73 -13.77 10.56
CA LEU A 149 -0.57 -13.55 9.72
C LEU A 149 -0.84 -13.89 8.25
N LYS A 150 -1.99 -14.52 7.92
CA LYS A 150 -2.25 -15.05 6.58
C LYS A 150 -2.48 -13.98 5.53
N ASN A 151 -2.96 -12.81 5.94
CA ASN A 151 -3.23 -11.66 5.09
C ASN A 151 -2.32 -10.47 5.41
N ARG A 152 -1.22 -10.69 6.16
CA ARG A 152 -0.33 -9.62 6.60
C ARG A 152 0.85 -9.41 5.66
N ILE A 153 1.31 -8.18 5.62
CA ILE A 153 2.55 -7.78 4.96
C ILE A 153 3.39 -7.11 6.01
N ILE A 154 4.59 -7.64 6.25
CA ILE A 154 5.38 -7.26 7.43
C ILE A 154 6.79 -6.89 6.99
N SER A 155 7.17 -5.63 7.18
CA SER A 155 8.55 -5.16 7.03
C SER A 155 9.21 -5.03 8.40
N ILE A 156 10.39 -5.61 8.59
CA ILE A 156 11.23 -5.42 9.78
C ILE A 156 12.56 -4.81 9.36
N ALA A 157 12.96 -3.73 10.02
CA ALA A 157 14.29 -3.14 9.92
C ALA A 157 15.22 -3.73 10.99
N TYR A 158 16.44 -4.06 10.56
CA TYR A 158 17.51 -4.59 11.39
C TYR A 158 18.73 -3.65 11.36
N ASP A 159 19.24 -3.31 12.53
CA ASP A 159 20.54 -2.67 12.73
C ASP A 159 21.52 -3.74 13.23
N LYS A 160 22.51 -4.12 12.41
CA LYS A 160 23.47 -5.19 12.74
C LYS A 160 22.82 -6.48 13.29
N ASN A 161 21.72 -6.91 12.66
CA ASN A 161 20.87 -8.05 13.04
C ASN A 161 19.94 -7.85 14.24
N GLU A 162 19.98 -6.71 14.92
CA GLU A 162 18.99 -6.37 15.94
C GLU A 162 17.72 -5.83 15.27
N PRO A 163 16.52 -6.37 15.56
CA PRO A 163 15.27 -5.80 15.04
C PRO A 163 14.97 -4.47 15.73
N VAL A 164 14.93 -3.36 14.96
CA VAL A 164 14.82 -1.99 15.52
C VAL A 164 13.48 -1.29 15.22
N GLY A 165 12.70 -1.85 14.31
CA GLY A 165 11.40 -1.30 13.94
C GLY A 165 10.68 -2.15 12.92
N PHE A 166 9.35 -2.10 12.90
CA PHE A 166 8.54 -2.82 11.93
C PHE A 166 7.33 -2.00 11.46
N THR A 167 6.83 -2.36 10.28
CA THR A 167 5.52 -1.95 9.76
C THR A 167 4.76 -3.20 9.36
N ALA A 168 3.51 -3.31 9.80
CA ALA A 168 2.60 -4.38 9.43
C ALA A 168 1.34 -3.82 8.79
N MET A 169 1.08 -4.20 7.53
CA MET A 169 -0.13 -3.91 6.77
C MET A 169 -0.97 -5.19 6.62
N CYS A 170 -2.22 -5.07 6.21
CA CYS A 170 -3.01 -6.24 5.80
C CYS A 170 -3.77 -6.04 4.49
N TYR A 171 -3.98 -7.14 3.78
CA TYR A 171 -4.99 -7.22 2.73
C TYR A 171 -6.35 -7.44 3.38
N LEU A 172 -7.27 -6.53 3.12
CA LEU A 172 -8.68 -6.68 3.45
C LEU A 172 -9.46 -7.14 2.21
N PRO A 173 -10.63 -7.78 2.41
CA PRO A 173 -11.48 -8.21 1.31
C PRO A 173 -11.80 -7.06 0.35
N PRO A 174 -11.93 -7.34 -0.96
CA PRO A 174 -12.45 -6.37 -1.92
C PRO A 174 -13.83 -5.87 -1.49
N ILE A 175 -14.21 -4.70 -1.99
CA ILE A 175 -15.50 -4.10 -1.67
C ILE A 175 -16.61 -5.02 -2.19
N ASP A 176 -17.58 -5.34 -1.33
CA ASP A 176 -18.70 -6.21 -1.66
C ASP A 176 -19.49 -5.67 -2.86
N SER A 177 -19.83 -6.52 -3.83
CA SER A 177 -20.60 -6.11 -5.01
C SER A 177 -21.95 -5.53 -4.65
N SER A 178 -22.63 -6.06 -3.63
CA SER A 178 -23.92 -5.53 -3.14
C SER A 178 -23.79 -4.10 -2.62
N VAL A 179 -22.63 -3.78 -2.02
CA VAL A 179 -22.30 -2.43 -1.57
C VAL A 179 -22.09 -1.53 -2.79
N VAL A 180 -21.40 -1.99 -3.83
CA VAL A 180 -21.23 -1.26 -5.11
C VAL A 180 -22.57 -1.01 -5.80
N ASP A 181 -23.44 -2.02 -5.90
CA ASP A 181 -24.76 -1.91 -6.55
C ASP A 181 -25.66 -0.92 -5.82
N LYS A 182 -25.65 -0.95 -4.47
CA LYS A 182 -26.33 0.05 -3.65
C LYS A 182 -25.84 1.46 -3.96
N TYR A 183 -24.54 1.65 -4.21
CA TYR A 183 -23.97 2.95 -4.56
C TYR A 183 -24.38 3.44 -5.95
N GLU A 184 -24.47 2.55 -6.92
CA GLU A 184 -24.95 2.88 -8.26
C GLU A 184 -26.40 3.36 -8.20
N ASN A 185 -27.25 2.63 -7.47
CA ASN A 185 -28.65 3.02 -7.25
C ASN A 185 -28.76 4.38 -6.54
N LEU A 186 -27.91 4.65 -5.52
CA LEU A 186 -27.88 5.94 -4.83
C LEU A 186 -27.45 7.10 -5.74
N LEU A 187 -26.50 6.87 -6.64
CA LEU A 187 -26.04 7.88 -7.61
C LEU A 187 -27.07 8.15 -8.70
N GLN A 188 -27.85 7.15 -9.09
CA GLN A 188 -28.95 7.30 -10.06
C GLN A 188 -30.17 7.97 -9.44
N ALA A 189 -30.49 7.65 -8.17
CA ALA A 189 -31.67 8.19 -7.48
C ALA A 189 -31.49 9.63 -6.99
N LYS A 190 -30.28 10.03 -6.60
CA LYS A 190 -29.96 11.44 -6.35
C LYS A 190 -29.61 12.09 -7.68
N ASN A 191 -30.03 13.34 -7.92
CA ASN A 191 -29.48 14.23 -8.98
C ASN A 191 -27.99 14.54 -8.69
N SER A 192 -27.17 13.51 -8.54
CA SER A 192 -25.78 13.60 -8.22
C SER A 192 -25.07 14.29 -9.37
N SER A 193 -24.09 15.13 -9.05
CA SER A 193 -23.28 15.80 -10.07
C SER A 193 -22.73 14.74 -11.03
N TRP A 194 -22.95 14.91 -12.33
CA TRP A 194 -22.44 14.04 -13.40
C TRP A 194 -20.95 13.64 -13.19
N ASN A 195 -20.16 14.54 -12.60
CA ASN A 195 -18.78 14.31 -12.21
C ASN A 195 -18.58 13.16 -11.20
N GLN A 196 -19.47 13.00 -10.21
CA GLN A 196 -19.41 11.89 -9.25
C GLN A 196 -19.68 10.55 -9.92
N TYR A 197 -20.64 10.50 -10.85
CA TYR A 197 -20.94 9.29 -11.61
C TYR A 197 -19.78 8.89 -12.54
N ILE A 198 -19.20 9.84 -13.30
CA ILE A 198 -17.99 9.57 -14.09
C ILE A 198 -16.86 9.02 -13.20
N LEU A 199 -16.57 9.68 -12.07
CA LEU A 199 -15.49 9.24 -11.18
C LEU A 199 -15.74 7.83 -10.65
N HIS A 200 -16.98 7.50 -10.31
CA HIS A 200 -17.36 6.15 -9.92
C HIS A 200 -17.07 5.13 -11.04
N LEU A 201 -17.45 5.43 -12.29
CA LEU A 201 -17.15 4.58 -13.44
C LEU A 201 -15.64 4.41 -13.67
N ILE A 202 -14.85 5.47 -13.51
CA ILE A 202 -13.38 5.40 -13.59
C ILE A 202 -12.83 4.48 -12.50
N PHE A 203 -13.28 4.63 -11.25
CA PHE A 203 -12.84 3.80 -10.14
C PHE A 203 -13.18 2.33 -10.33
N ARG A 204 -14.37 2.04 -10.88
CA ARG A 204 -14.84 0.68 -11.14
C ARG A 204 -14.15 0.03 -12.32
N ASN A 205 -14.19 0.68 -13.47
CA ASN A 205 -13.86 0.04 -14.75
C ASN A 205 -12.41 0.28 -15.19
N VAL A 206 -11.81 1.40 -14.79
CA VAL A 206 -10.44 1.76 -15.22
C VAL A 206 -9.43 1.41 -14.12
N LEU A 207 -9.68 1.86 -12.90
CA LEU A 207 -8.76 1.63 -11.78
C LEU A 207 -9.01 0.30 -11.06
N HIS A 208 -10.17 -0.34 -11.30
CA HIS A 208 -10.60 -1.59 -10.67
C HIS A 208 -10.50 -1.60 -9.13
N LEU A 209 -10.76 -0.46 -8.50
CA LEU A 209 -10.63 -0.28 -7.05
C LEU A 209 -11.58 -1.19 -6.27
N TYR A 210 -12.72 -1.57 -6.83
CA TYR A 210 -13.69 -2.46 -6.17
C TYR A 210 -13.33 -3.95 -6.25
N HIS A 211 -12.47 -4.36 -7.19
CA HIS A 211 -12.21 -5.78 -7.50
C HIS A 211 -10.86 -6.29 -6.97
N GLY A 212 -10.16 -5.49 -6.17
CA GLY A 212 -8.86 -5.84 -5.59
C GLY A 212 -8.85 -5.77 -4.08
N PRO A 213 -7.81 -6.34 -3.44
CA PRO A 213 -7.67 -6.17 -2.02
C PRO A 213 -7.57 -4.69 -1.67
N ILE A 214 -8.20 -4.33 -0.56
CA ILE A 214 -7.96 -3.05 0.10
C ILE A 214 -6.71 -3.23 0.95
N LEU A 215 -5.71 -2.34 0.84
CA LEU A 215 -4.56 -2.39 1.75
C LEU A 215 -4.86 -1.51 2.96
N HIS A 216 -4.85 -2.12 4.14
CA HIS A 216 -4.93 -1.38 5.39
C HIS A 216 -3.52 -1.12 5.92
N LEU A 217 -3.17 0.15 6.12
CA LEU A 217 -1.79 0.57 6.43
C LEU A 217 -1.28 0.11 7.79
N GLY A 218 -2.18 -0.30 8.68
CA GLY A 218 -1.88 -1.00 9.92
C GLY A 218 -0.86 -0.27 10.80
N LEU A 219 0.00 -1.05 11.45
CA LEU A 219 0.76 -0.62 12.61
C LEU A 219 2.23 -0.43 12.29
N THR A 220 2.81 0.67 12.73
CA THR A 220 4.25 0.93 12.61
C THR A 220 4.85 1.26 13.97
N MET A 221 5.88 0.53 14.36
CA MET A 221 6.59 0.73 15.62
C MET A 221 8.08 0.80 15.40
N ILE A 222 8.73 1.72 16.11
CA ILE A 222 10.19 1.89 16.12
C ILE A 222 10.62 1.99 17.57
N LYS A 223 11.63 1.20 17.96
CA LYS A 223 12.23 1.23 19.30
C LYS A 223 12.56 2.66 19.70
N ARG A 224 12.29 3.04 20.96
CA ARG A 224 12.43 4.43 21.46
C ARG A 224 13.79 5.07 21.08
N HIS A 225 14.89 4.34 21.27
CA HIS A 225 16.25 4.83 20.99
C HIS A 225 16.61 4.91 19.48
N HIS A 226 15.81 4.31 18.59
CA HIS A 226 15.96 4.38 17.12
C HIS A 226 15.02 5.39 16.45
N ARG A 227 14.14 6.07 17.19
CA ARG A 227 13.23 7.08 16.65
C ARG A 227 13.98 8.30 16.09
N GLY A 228 13.35 9.03 15.18
CA GLY A 228 13.92 10.24 14.55
C GLY A 228 15.00 9.99 13.49
N ARG A 229 15.28 8.72 13.16
CA ARG A 229 16.33 8.33 12.18
C ARG A 229 15.80 8.07 10.76
N GLY A 230 14.55 8.40 10.46
CA GLY A 230 13.93 8.21 9.14
C GLY A 230 13.54 6.76 8.80
N ILE A 231 13.64 5.83 9.76
CA ILE A 231 13.38 4.40 9.56
C ILE A 231 11.94 4.14 9.08
N GLN A 232 10.96 4.77 9.72
CA GLN A 232 9.53 4.60 9.46
C GLN A 232 9.18 4.71 7.96
N SER A 233 9.58 5.80 7.31
CA SER A 233 9.25 6.01 5.89
C SER A 233 9.87 4.94 4.98
N SER A 234 11.04 4.42 5.35
CA SER A 234 11.70 3.37 4.58
C SER A 234 11.02 2.02 4.74
N ILE A 235 10.77 1.54 5.96
CA ILE A 235 10.10 0.24 6.17
C ILE A 235 8.66 0.25 5.62
N PHE A 236 7.99 1.40 5.72
CA PHE A 236 6.64 1.59 5.21
C PHE A 236 6.60 1.48 3.67
N LEU A 237 7.50 2.18 2.97
CA LEU A 237 7.61 2.08 1.51
C LEU A 237 7.95 0.65 1.08
N LYS A 238 8.82 -0.02 1.83
CA LYS A 238 9.19 -1.41 1.56
C LYS A 238 8.00 -2.36 1.68
N CYS A 239 7.11 -2.11 2.65
CA CYS A 239 5.89 -2.90 2.82
C CYS A 239 4.96 -2.82 1.61
N LEU A 240 4.84 -1.64 0.99
CA LEU A 240 3.97 -1.40 -0.18
C LEU A 240 4.44 -2.02 -1.49
N ILE A 241 5.70 -2.47 -1.58
CA ILE A 241 6.24 -3.07 -2.81
C ILE A 241 5.64 -4.46 -3.08
N LEU A 242 5.47 -5.30 -2.05
CA LEU A 242 4.95 -6.66 -2.24
C LEU A 242 3.52 -6.70 -2.80
N PRO A 243 2.56 -5.88 -2.32
CA PRO A 243 1.26 -5.76 -2.98
C PRO A 243 1.36 -5.53 -4.48
N VAL A 244 2.19 -4.58 -4.91
CA VAL A 244 2.32 -4.22 -6.33
C VAL A 244 2.79 -5.42 -7.15
N LEU A 245 3.81 -6.14 -6.65
CA LEU A 245 4.42 -7.26 -7.36
C LEU A 245 3.54 -8.53 -7.30
N ASN A 246 3.01 -8.87 -6.13
CA ASN A 246 2.23 -10.09 -5.91
C ASN A 246 0.81 -9.98 -6.47
N GLN A 247 0.14 -8.85 -6.31
CA GLN A 247 -1.21 -8.63 -6.83
C GLN A 247 -1.23 -8.19 -8.30
N ARG A 248 -0.06 -7.87 -8.87
CA ARG A 248 0.10 -7.39 -10.25
C ARG A 248 -0.81 -6.19 -10.57
N LYS A 249 -0.90 -5.26 -9.61
CA LYS A 249 -1.78 -4.09 -9.64
C LYS A 249 -0.98 -2.85 -9.27
N LEU A 250 -1.42 -1.70 -9.80
CA LEU A 250 -0.83 -0.40 -9.47
C LEU A 250 -1.76 0.50 -8.68
N PHE A 251 -3.06 0.21 -8.66
CA PHE A 251 -4.04 1.00 -7.94
C PHE A 251 -4.62 0.15 -6.83
N PHE A 252 -4.48 0.64 -5.60
CA PHE A 252 -5.02 -0.01 -4.42
C PHE A 252 -5.87 1.00 -3.65
N PRO A 253 -7.10 0.63 -3.26
CA PRO A 253 -7.76 1.28 -2.13
C PRO A 253 -6.87 1.13 -0.91
N ILE A 254 -6.64 2.23 -0.22
CA ILE A 254 -5.92 2.25 1.05
C ILE A 254 -6.87 2.67 2.15
N THR A 255 -6.76 2.01 3.30
CA THR A 255 -7.41 2.47 4.53
C THR A 255 -6.40 2.66 5.66
N ASN A 256 -6.74 3.57 6.57
CA ASN A 256 -6.00 3.82 7.79
C ASN A 256 -7.01 4.12 8.90
N ILE A 257 -6.75 3.63 10.11
CA ILE A 257 -7.45 4.06 11.31
C ILE A 257 -6.38 4.44 12.32
N ALA A 258 -6.47 5.66 12.87
CA ALA A 258 -5.44 6.13 13.78
C ALA A 258 -5.95 7.23 14.73
N ALA A 259 -5.47 7.18 15.97
CA ALA A 259 -5.48 8.28 16.92
C ALA A 259 -4.25 9.20 16.80
N SER A 260 -3.24 8.81 16.01
CA SER A 260 -1.96 9.53 15.92
C SER A 260 -1.93 10.55 14.77
N PRO A 261 -1.63 11.84 15.05
CA PRO A 261 -1.34 12.81 14.00
C PRO A 261 -0.29 12.34 13.01
N ALA A 262 0.74 11.60 13.46
CA ALA A 262 1.78 11.13 12.56
C ALA A 262 1.26 10.20 11.46
N GLY A 263 0.39 9.24 11.81
CA GLY A 263 -0.29 8.37 10.84
C GLY A 263 -1.26 9.16 9.96
N ILE A 264 -2.10 10.00 10.56
CA ILE A 264 -3.13 10.80 9.86
C ILE A 264 -2.50 11.74 8.82
N GLY A 265 -1.41 12.40 9.21
CA GLY A 265 -0.65 13.29 8.35
C GLY A 265 0.09 12.57 7.24
N ALA A 266 0.67 11.39 7.53
CA ALA A 266 1.32 10.58 6.51
C ALA A 266 0.32 10.12 5.42
N VAL A 267 -0.89 9.72 5.81
CA VAL A 267 -1.93 9.37 4.83
C VAL A 267 -2.33 10.57 3.98
N SER A 268 -2.53 11.71 4.63
CA SER A 268 -2.91 12.96 3.97
C SER A 268 -1.88 13.41 2.94
N ASP A 269 -0.59 13.33 3.28
CA ASP A 269 0.50 13.89 2.48
C ASP A 269 1.03 12.97 1.39
N TYR A 270 0.89 11.64 1.55
CA TYR A 270 1.59 10.66 0.70
C TYR A 270 0.67 9.92 -0.27
N PHE A 271 -0.63 9.84 0.01
CA PHE A 271 -1.58 9.09 -0.82
C PHE A 271 -2.51 10.00 -1.60
N PHE A 272 -2.96 9.50 -2.74
CA PHE A 272 -3.83 10.25 -3.64
C PHE A 272 -5.27 10.21 -3.14
N MET A 273 -5.98 11.34 -3.27
CA MET A 273 -7.40 11.48 -2.88
C MET A 273 -7.68 11.02 -1.44
N SER A 274 -6.79 11.33 -0.51
CA SER A 274 -6.98 11.02 0.90
C SER A 274 -8.19 11.77 1.49
N TYR A 275 -9.01 11.05 2.26
CA TYR A 275 -10.13 11.61 2.98
C TYR A 275 -10.43 10.82 4.27
N PRO A 276 -10.71 11.48 5.40
CA PRO A 276 -10.54 12.92 5.60
C PRO A 276 -9.06 13.33 5.52
N THR A 277 -8.84 14.59 5.16
CA THR A 277 -7.51 15.19 5.10
C THR A 277 -7.50 16.54 5.81
N TYR A 278 -6.37 16.86 6.45
CA TYR A 278 -6.17 18.16 7.10
C TYR A 278 -5.89 19.30 6.10
N HIS A 279 -5.77 18.99 4.81
CA HIS A 279 -5.62 19.98 3.74
C HIS A 279 -6.95 20.72 3.47
N THR A 280 -6.85 21.93 2.91
CA THR A 280 -8.01 22.81 2.64
C THR A 280 -9.03 22.22 1.65
N LYS A 281 -8.59 21.34 0.73
CA LYS A 281 -9.45 20.68 -0.27
C LYS A 281 -9.97 19.33 0.25
N ASN A 282 -10.62 19.34 1.41
CA ASN A 282 -11.17 18.13 2.03
C ASN A 282 -12.51 17.73 1.39
N ARG A 283 -12.47 17.03 0.25
CA ARG A 283 -13.67 16.60 -0.47
C ARG A 283 -13.94 15.10 -0.27
N ARG A 284 -15.12 14.79 0.25
CA ARG A 284 -15.63 13.43 0.34
C ARG A 284 -16.13 12.95 -1.02
N PHE A 285 -15.73 11.74 -1.42
CA PHE A 285 -16.33 11.00 -2.53
C PHE A 285 -17.05 9.77 -2.01
N LEU A 286 -17.97 9.25 -2.81
CA LEU A 286 -18.76 8.06 -2.46
C LEU A 286 -17.88 6.84 -2.17
N PHE A 287 -16.80 6.68 -2.94
CA PHE A 287 -15.78 5.64 -2.72
C PHE A 287 -15.21 5.65 -1.30
N HIS A 288 -15.03 6.81 -0.66
CA HIS A 288 -14.53 6.88 0.71
C HIS A 288 -15.54 6.30 1.70
N LEU A 289 -16.82 6.67 1.56
CA LEU A 289 -17.89 6.14 2.40
C LEU A 289 -18.07 4.63 2.16
N ALA A 290 -18.07 4.21 0.90
CA ALA A 290 -18.13 2.81 0.48
C ALA A 290 -17.11 1.93 1.15
N THR A 291 -15.85 2.32 0.99
CA THR A 291 -14.72 1.57 1.54
C THR A 291 -14.79 1.54 3.06
N THR A 292 -15.15 2.66 3.69
CA THR A 292 -15.23 2.75 5.16
C THR A 292 -16.31 1.86 5.73
N LEU A 293 -17.54 1.92 5.20
CA LEU A 293 -18.64 1.09 5.67
C LEU A 293 -18.34 -0.40 5.47
N HIS A 294 -17.79 -0.78 4.32
CA HIS A 294 -17.38 -2.16 4.04
C HIS A 294 -16.32 -2.68 5.04
N VAL A 295 -15.26 -1.90 5.25
CA VAL A 295 -14.15 -2.29 6.13
C VAL A 295 -14.60 -2.33 7.60
N LEU A 296 -15.36 -1.34 8.06
CA LEU A 296 -15.87 -1.32 9.43
C LEU A 296 -16.95 -2.39 9.69
N ALA A 297 -17.64 -2.88 8.67
CA ALA A 297 -18.59 -3.98 8.82
C ALA A 297 -17.90 -5.35 8.92
N SER A 298 -16.83 -5.56 8.14
CA SER A 298 -16.22 -6.89 7.95
C SER A 298 -14.91 -7.12 8.70
N SER A 299 -14.16 -6.05 9.01
CA SER A 299 -12.72 -6.15 9.26
C SER A 299 -12.24 -5.45 10.53
N ARG A 300 -13.14 -5.06 11.47
CA ARG A 300 -12.75 -4.37 12.72
C ARG A 300 -11.68 -5.10 13.53
N HIS A 301 -11.78 -6.42 13.59
CA HIS A 301 -10.84 -7.28 14.31
C HIS A 301 -9.41 -7.17 13.78
N GLU A 302 -9.21 -6.76 12.52
CA GLU A 302 -7.89 -6.67 11.90
C GLU A 302 -7.02 -5.56 12.49
N PHE A 303 -7.66 -4.51 13.02
CA PHE A 303 -7.02 -3.35 13.64
C PHE A 303 -7.44 -3.15 15.10
N GLY A 304 -8.05 -4.17 15.72
CA GLY A 304 -8.36 -4.15 17.15
C GLY A 304 -9.46 -3.16 17.55
N CYS A 305 -10.28 -2.72 16.61
CA CYS A 305 -11.37 -1.77 16.87
C CYS A 305 -12.48 -2.45 17.67
N SER A 306 -12.95 -1.77 18.71
CA SER A 306 -14.04 -2.23 19.57
C SER A 306 -15.31 -2.53 18.77
N THR A 307 -16.01 -3.57 19.20
CA THR A 307 -17.36 -3.92 18.74
C THR A 307 -18.41 -2.88 19.14
N LEU A 308 -18.16 -2.08 20.19
CA LEU A 308 -19.03 -1.00 20.64
C LEU A 308 -18.79 0.31 19.87
N ALA A 309 -17.69 0.41 19.13
CA ALA A 309 -17.29 1.66 18.52
C ALA A 309 -18.24 2.10 17.40
N LYS A 310 -18.62 3.38 17.40
CA LYS A 310 -19.62 3.93 16.49
C LYS A 310 -18.97 4.79 15.41
N PHE A 311 -19.28 4.49 14.16
CA PHE A 311 -18.81 5.29 13.03
C PHE A 311 -19.66 6.56 12.86
N GLU A 312 -19.02 7.72 12.87
CA GLU A 312 -19.65 9.00 12.62
C GLU A 312 -19.40 9.44 11.17
N GLU A 313 -20.40 9.28 10.29
CA GLU A 313 -20.25 9.51 8.85
C GLU A 313 -19.84 10.95 8.47
N SER A 314 -20.24 11.95 9.25
CA SER A 314 -19.94 13.37 8.98
C SER A 314 -18.45 13.69 9.08
N THR A 315 -17.76 13.05 10.01
CA THR A 315 -16.36 13.35 10.37
C THR A 315 -15.41 12.20 10.07
N PHE A 316 -15.95 11.01 9.79
CA PHE A 316 -15.24 9.73 9.67
C PHE A 316 -14.47 9.33 10.94
N VAL A 317 -14.89 9.87 12.09
CA VAL A 317 -14.38 9.43 13.38
C VAL A 317 -15.08 8.13 13.77
N VAL A 318 -14.31 7.15 14.21
CA VAL A 318 -14.79 5.93 14.86
C VAL A 318 -14.71 6.17 16.36
N ARG A 319 -15.85 6.53 16.94
CA ARG A 319 -15.97 6.91 18.36
C ARG A 319 -15.79 5.68 19.24
N GLY A 320 -14.93 5.77 20.25
CA GLY A 320 -14.61 4.64 21.14
C GLY A 320 -13.93 3.47 20.43
N SER A 321 -13.18 3.70 19.35
CA SER A 321 -12.47 2.65 18.61
C SER A 321 -11.56 1.80 19.50
N ASN A 322 -10.85 2.46 20.44
CA ASN A 322 -9.91 1.81 21.35
C ASN A 322 -10.54 1.38 22.69
N ASP A 323 -11.88 1.30 22.79
CA ASP A 323 -12.54 0.78 23.99
C ASP A 323 -12.07 -0.67 24.27
N PRO A 324 -11.67 -1.01 25.52
CA PRO A 324 -11.20 -2.35 25.86
C PRO A 324 -12.29 -3.42 25.69
N THR A 325 -13.57 -3.04 25.74
CA THR A 325 -14.70 -3.95 25.57
C THR A 325 -14.80 -4.36 24.11
N GLY A 326 -14.45 -5.62 23.82
CA GLY A 326 -14.47 -6.15 22.46
C GLY A 326 -13.45 -5.53 21.50
N GLY A 327 -12.48 -4.76 22.02
CA GLY A 327 -11.37 -4.16 21.28
C GLY A 327 -10.02 -4.69 21.77
N GLY A 328 -8.99 -4.53 20.94
CA GLY A 328 -7.61 -4.96 21.25
C GLY A 328 -6.59 -3.81 21.27
N ALA A 329 -7.03 -2.59 20.96
CA ALA A 329 -6.17 -1.43 20.70
C ALA A 329 -6.13 -0.41 21.85
N PHE A 330 -6.70 -0.74 23.02
CA PHE A 330 -6.74 0.15 24.20
C PHE A 330 -5.34 0.60 24.67
N ALA A 331 -4.30 -0.20 24.42
CA ALA A 331 -2.90 0.11 24.74
C ALA A 331 -2.36 1.37 24.03
N PHE A 332 -3.09 1.96 23.06
CA PHE A 332 -2.74 3.23 22.44
C PHE A 332 -3.31 4.46 23.16
N ILE A 333 -4.22 4.27 24.12
CA ILE A 333 -4.72 5.35 24.97
C ILE A 333 -3.64 5.63 26.02
N LYS A 334 -3.15 6.87 26.04
CA LYS A 334 -2.18 7.30 27.06
C LYS A 334 -2.88 7.90 28.27
N GLU A 335 -2.31 7.67 29.45
CA GLU A 335 -2.78 8.27 30.70
C GLU A 335 -2.80 9.81 30.65
N ASP A 336 -1.86 10.42 29.92
CA ASP A 336 -1.78 11.88 29.79
C ASP A 336 -2.77 12.48 28.77
N GLY A 337 -3.60 11.64 28.12
CA GLY A 337 -4.57 12.05 27.10
C GLY A 337 -3.94 12.60 25.81
N LYS A 338 -2.61 12.50 25.65
CA LYS A 338 -1.89 13.03 24.48
C LYS A 338 -1.75 11.96 23.38
N PRO A 339 -1.53 12.38 22.12
CA PRO A 339 -1.29 11.42 21.06
C PRO A 339 0.01 10.62 21.27
N VAL A 340 0.02 9.39 20.74
CA VAL A 340 1.23 8.54 20.71
C VAL A 340 2.39 9.18 19.94
N SER A 341 2.11 9.97 18.92
CA SER A 341 3.12 10.70 18.15
C SER A 341 2.54 11.93 17.45
N GLN A 342 3.37 12.97 17.28
CA GLN A 342 3.02 14.18 16.56
C GLN A 342 3.45 14.11 15.09
N TYR A 343 2.76 14.87 14.24
CA TYR A 343 3.18 15.06 12.85
C TYR A 343 4.05 16.31 12.71
N LYS A 344 4.95 16.28 11.72
CA LYS A 344 5.86 17.40 11.41
C LYS A 344 5.13 18.70 11.04
N ASN A 345 3.89 18.60 10.55
CA ASN A 345 3.07 19.74 10.17
C ASN A 345 2.10 20.12 11.31
N PRO A 346 2.20 21.32 11.90
CA PRO A 346 1.36 21.72 13.03
C PRO A 346 -0.15 21.75 12.72
N LEU A 347 -0.59 22.08 11.49
CA LEU A 347 -2.04 22.07 11.22
C LEU A 347 -2.63 20.66 11.26
N CYS A 348 -1.85 19.62 10.94
CA CYS A 348 -2.32 18.25 11.11
C CYS A 348 -2.54 17.92 12.59
N ASN A 349 -1.63 18.36 13.47
CA ASN A 349 -1.79 18.18 14.91
C ASN A 349 -3.04 18.92 15.44
N GLN A 350 -3.25 20.17 15.01
CA GLN A 350 -4.44 20.95 15.37
C GLN A 350 -5.73 20.32 14.84
N TYR A 351 -5.72 19.86 13.59
CA TYR A 351 -6.84 19.16 12.96
C TYR A 351 -7.24 17.91 13.77
N CYS A 352 -6.28 17.08 14.15
CA CYS A 352 -6.55 15.89 14.97
C CYS A 352 -7.10 16.27 16.35
N ALA A 353 -6.49 17.25 17.02
CA ALA A 353 -6.93 17.72 18.33
C ALA A 353 -8.35 18.31 18.32
N SER A 354 -8.79 18.88 17.20
CA SER A 354 -10.15 19.42 17.05
C SER A 354 -11.24 18.35 16.85
N LEU A 355 -10.85 17.11 16.48
CA LEU A 355 -11.79 16.05 16.09
C LEU A 355 -11.84 14.88 17.07
N LEU A 356 -10.69 14.52 17.65
CA LEU A 356 -10.50 13.28 18.40
C LEU A 356 -10.46 13.54 19.90
N ARG A 357 -11.28 12.79 20.65
CA ARG A 357 -11.16 12.66 22.11
C ARG A 357 -10.32 11.42 22.39
N LEU A 358 -9.03 11.63 22.59
CA LEU A 358 -8.04 10.54 22.67
C LEU A 358 -8.25 9.69 23.93
N GLU A 359 -8.62 10.33 25.03
CA GLU A 359 -9.01 9.70 26.29
C GLU A 359 -10.25 8.82 26.18
N ALA A 360 -11.16 9.12 25.23
CA ALA A 360 -12.33 8.31 24.94
C ALA A 360 -12.04 7.20 23.91
N GLY A 361 -10.79 7.07 23.44
CA GLY A 361 -10.40 6.08 22.45
C GLY A 361 -10.88 6.35 21.03
N ASP A 362 -11.18 7.61 20.68
CA ASP A 362 -11.59 7.99 19.33
C ASP A 362 -10.44 7.84 18.31
N GLU A 363 -10.75 7.33 17.12
CA GLU A 363 -9.80 7.24 16.00
C GLU A 363 -10.37 7.81 14.70
N LEU A 364 -9.52 8.39 13.86
CA LEU A 364 -9.92 8.87 12.54
C LEU A 364 -9.75 7.75 11.50
N PHE A 365 -10.81 7.41 10.78
CA PHE A 365 -10.76 6.49 9.66
C PHE A 365 -10.54 7.24 8.35
N GLN A 366 -9.48 6.91 7.62
CA GLN A 366 -9.13 7.52 6.34
C GLN A 366 -9.16 6.49 5.22
N VAL A 367 -9.60 6.94 4.05
CA VAL A 367 -9.54 6.22 2.79
C VAL A 367 -8.72 7.04 1.80
N ALA A 368 -7.87 6.37 1.04
CA ALA A 368 -7.08 6.97 -0.02
C ALA A 368 -6.84 5.98 -1.16
N ILE A 369 -6.11 6.41 -2.18
CA ILE A 369 -5.65 5.57 -3.29
C ILE A 369 -4.13 5.53 -3.27
N PHE A 370 -3.57 4.33 -3.27
CA PHE A 370 -2.15 4.12 -3.53
C PHE A 370 -1.96 3.79 -5.01
N CYS A 371 -1.10 4.59 -5.63
CA CYS A 371 -0.44 4.23 -6.88
C CYS A 371 1.03 4.61 -6.79
N PRO A 372 2.00 3.73 -7.06
CA PRO A 372 3.43 4.02 -6.88
C PRO A 372 3.85 5.32 -7.57
N LEU A 373 3.42 5.53 -8.82
CA LEU A 373 3.71 6.76 -9.56
C LEU A 373 3.05 7.98 -8.90
N PHE A 374 1.73 7.95 -8.72
CA PHE A 374 1.00 9.10 -8.21
C PHE A 374 1.35 9.45 -6.76
N SER A 375 1.70 8.47 -5.95
CA SER A 375 2.13 8.70 -4.56
C SER A 375 3.51 9.36 -4.51
N ILE A 376 4.42 9.03 -5.44
CA ILE A 376 5.68 9.75 -5.60
C ILE A 376 5.43 11.19 -6.03
N PHE A 377 4.57 11.40 -7.03
CA PHE A 377 4.18 12.75 -7.44
C PHE A 377 3.59 13.51 -6.25
N GLN A 378 2.61 12.95 -5.56
CA GLN A 378 1.99 13.55 -4.38
C GLN A 378 3.05 13.93 -3.33
N PHE A 379 3.97 13.02 -2.99
CA PHE A 379 5.06 13.29 -2.05
C PHE A 379 5.96 14.46 -2.49
N LEU A 380 6.33 14.51 -3.77
CA LEU A 380 7.20 15.55 -4.32
C LEU A 380 6.52 16.93 -4.38
N PHE A 381 5.20 16.97 -4.60
CA PHE A 381 4.46 18.19 -4.90
C PHE A 381 3.55 18.69 -3.76
N SER A 382 3.14 17.86 -2.79
CA SER A 382 2.21 18.22 -1.70
C SER A 382 2.72 19.39 -0.83
N ASN A 383 4.04 19.50 -0.67
CA ASN A 383 4.67 20.59 0.10
C ASN A 383 4.87 21.90 -0.70
N LEU A 384 4.31 22.05 -1.90
CA LEU A 384 4.32 23.34 -2.62
C LEU A 384 3.13 24.23 -2.24
N SER A 385 2.05 23.65 -1.70
CA SER A 385 0.82 24.39 -1.40
C SER A 385 0.82 25.06 -0.03
N TYR A 386 1.87 24.88 0.78
CA TYR A 386 1.78 25.10 2.22
C TYR A 386 2.47 26.37 2.74
N ASN A 387 3.03 27.17 1.85
CA ASN A 387 3.94 28.22 2.26
C ASN A 387 3.52 29.52 1.58
N HIS A 388 3.00 30.46 2.37
CA HIS A 388 2.95 31.88 2.01
C HIS A 388 4.40 32.36 1.95
N PHE A 389 5.07 32.24 0.79
CA PHE A 389 6.52 32.40 0.73
C PHE A 389 7.02 33.22 -0.45
N SER A 390 7.95 34.12 -0.11
CA SER A 390 8.73 34.92 -1.04
C SER A 390 9.62 34.03 -1.94
N ARG A 391 9.91 34.55 -3.14
CA ARG A 391 10.64 33.86 -4.23
C ARG A 391 11.95 33.16 -3.79
N LYS A 392 12.65 33.65 -2.77
CA LYS A 392 13.93 33.09 -2.28
C LYS A 392 13.78 31.68 -1.67
N HIS A 393 12.69 31.41 -0.96
CA HIS A 393 12.48 30.10 -0.31
C HIS A 393 12.04 29.01 -1.29
N VAL A 394 11.27 29.40 -2.32
CA VAL A 394 10.89 28.51 -3.43
C VAL A 394 12.14 28.07 -4.21
N SER A 395 13.09 28.98 -4.44
CA SER A 395 14.37 28.68 -5.10
C SER A 395 15.21 27.66 -4.32
N LEU A 396 15.44 27.88 -3.03
CA LEU A 396 16.23 26.97 -2.18
C LEU A 396 15.57 25.59 -2.02
N MET A 397 14.24 25.56 -1.96
CA MET A 397 13.48 24.31 -1.85
C MET A 397 13.44 23.53 -3.17
N MET A 398 13.32 24.22 -4.30
CA MET A 398 13.48 23.65 -5.64
C MET A 398 14.90 23.11 -5.85
N GLU A 399 15.93 23.76 -5.30
CA GLU A 399 17.32 23.32 -5.39
C GLU A 399 17.57 22.04 -4.57
N LYS A 400 17.09 22.00 -3.32
CA LYS A 400 17.11 20.77 -2.48
C LYS A 400 16.29 19.62 -3.08
N ARG A 401 15.22 19.92 -3.83
CA ARG A 401 14.37 18.90 -4.50
C ARG A 401 14.89 18.48 -5.87
N LYS A 402 15.56 19.36 -6.62
CA LYS A 402 16.38 18.98 -7.78
C LYS A 402 17.43 17.97 -7.35
N ALA A 403 18.10 18.18 -6.22
CA ALA A 403 19.02 17.18 -5.66
C ALA A 403 18.34 15.84 -5.30
N LEU A 404 17.03 15.83 -4.99
CA LEU A 404 16.26 14.60 -4.73
C LEU A 404 15.91 13.85 -6.01
N LEU A 405 15.51 14.56 -7.08
CA LEU A 405 15.31 14.01 -8.44
C LEU A 405 16.64 13.54 -9.08
N ILE A 406 17.76 14.15 -8.69
CA ILE A 406 19.12 13.82 -9.11
C ILE A 406 19.76 12.77 -8.18
N LYS A 407 19.05 12.23 -7.17
CA LYS A 407 19.57 11.05 -6.46
C LYS A 407 19.78 9.93 -7.48
N PRO A 408 20.94 9.25 -7.47
CA PRO A 408 21.35 8.31 -8.52
C PRO A 408 20.41 7.12 -8.74
N ASN A 409 19.36 6.94 -7.92
CA ASN A 409 18.43 5.82 -8.00
C ASN A 409 16.97 6.24 -8.28
N MET A 410 16.61 7.53 -8.25
CA MET A 410 15.21 7.96 -8.41
C MET A 410 14.69 7.78 -9.84
N HIS A 411 15.54 8.00 -10.84
CA HIS A 411 15.18 7.76 -12.24
C HIS A 411 14.94 6.27 -12.50
N TRP A 412 15.75 5.38 -11.93
CA TRP A 412 15.52 3.93 -11.98
C TRP A 412 14.18 3.53 -11.34
N TYR A 413 13.76 4.20 -10.27
CA TYR A 413 12.46 3.94 -9.65
C TYR A 413 11.29 4.35 -10.55
N ILE A 414 11.37 5.53 -11.17
CA ILE A 414 10.35 6.00 -12.12
C ILE A 414 10.30 5.07 -13.34
N LEU A 415 11.46 4.68 -13.87
CA LEU A 415 11.57 3.74 -14.98
C LEU A 415 10.94 2.38 -14.64
N GLY A 416 11.25 1.86 -13.46
CA GLY A 416 10.69 0.60 -12.95
C GLY A 416 9.17 0.69 -12.80
N CYS A 417 8.64 1.81 -12.32
CA CYS A 417 7.20 2.01 -12.22
C CYS A 417 6.52 2.08 -13.60
N LEU A 418 7.10 2.78 -14.57
CA LEU A 418 6.60 2.81 -15.96
C LEU A 418 6.64 1.44 -16.61
N PHE A 419 7.71 0.68 -16.40
CA PHE A 419 7.82 -0.71 -16.83
C PHE A 419 6.70 -1.57 -16.24
N LEU A 420 6.41 -1.44 -14.93
CA LEU A 420 5.30 -2.17 -14.29
C LEU A 420 3.93 -1.78 -14.85
N VAL A 421 3.70 -0.51 -15.21
CA VAL A 421 2.47 -0.07 -15.90
C VAL A 421 2.29 -0.84 -17.21
N VAL A 422 3.33 -0.81 -18.06
CA VAL A 422 3.31 -1.49 -19.35
C VAL A 422 3.15 -2.99 -19.18
N TYR A 423 3.92 -3.59 -18.28
CA TYR A 423 3.90 -5.02 -18.00
C TYR A 423 2.53 -5.49 -17.51
N PHE A 424 1.91 -4.80 -16.54
CA PHE A 424 0.60 -5.22 -16.03
C PHE A 424 -0.53 -4.97 -17.02
N ALA A 425 -0.51 -3.84 -17.75
CA ALA A 425 -1.46 -3.57 -18.83
C ALA A 425 -1.39 -4.70 -19.87
N TRP A 426 -0.19 -5.10 -20.28
CA TRP A 426 0.03 -6.16 -21.25
C TRP A 426 -0.37 -7.56 -20.75
N SER A 427 0.04 -7.93 -19.53
CA SER A 427 -0.31 -9.23 -18.94
C SER A 427 -1.84 -9.43 -18.83
N ARG A 428 -2.58 -8.34 -18.61
CA ARG A 428 -4.04 -8.35 -18.54
C ARG A 428 -4.68 -8.47 -19.92
N SER A 429 -4.15 -7.80 -20.95
CA SER A 429 -4.64 -7.97 -22.32
C SER A 429 -4.54 -9.42 -22.81
N ILE A 430 -3.49 -10.15 -22.41
CA ILE A 430 -3.37 -11.58 -22.70
C ILE A 430 -4.43 -12.41 -21.96
N LEU A 431 -4.62 -12.17 -20.66
CA LEU A 431 -5.64 -12.87 -19.87
C LEU A 431 -7.07 -12.61 -20.37
N VAL A 432 -7.38 -11.36 -20.74
CA VAL A 432 -8.69 -10.97 -21.29
C VAL A 432 -8.88 -11.50 -22.72
N GLY A 433 -7.84 -11.48 -23.55
CA GLY A 433 -7.88 -12.07 -24.90
C GLY A 433 -8.13 -13.57 -24.86
N ASN A 434 -7.51 -14.28 -23.90
CA ASN A 434 -7.75 -15.71 -23.68
C ASN A 434 -9.16 -15.97 -23.15
N PHE A 435 -9.68 -15.14 -22.22
CA PHE A 435 -11.03 -15.28 -21.68
C PHE A 435 -12.12 -15.03 -22.73
N LEU A 436 -11.96 -14.02 -23.59
CA LEU A 436 -12.92 -13.71 -24.65
C LEU A 436 -12.94 -14.79 -25.75
N ARG A 437 -11.78 -15.33 -26.15
CA ARG A 437 -11.73 -16.44 -27.12
C ARG A 437 -12.27 -17.75 -26.57
N HIS A 438 -12.09 -18.03 -25.28
CA HIS A 438 -12.64 -19.24 -24.66
C HIS A 438 -14.18 -19.22 -24.64
N ARG A 439 -14.78 -18.03 -24.51
CA ARG A 439 -16.23 -17.83 -24.67
C ARG A 439 -16.69 -17.92 -26.12
N GLU A 440 -15.91 -17.42 -27.07
CA GLU A 440 -16.23 -17.57 -28.50
C GLU A 440 -16.19 -19.05 -28.93
N THR A 441 -15.23 -19.84 -28.44
CA THR A 441 -15.21 -21.28 -28.71
C THR A 441 -16.36 -22.02 -28.04
N GLU A 442 -16.72 -21.70 -26.79
CA GLU A 442 -17.92 -22.29 -26.16
C GLU A 442 -19.23 -21.89 -26.86
N CYS A 443 -19.35 -20.67 -27.39
CA CYS A 443 -20.49 -20.25 -28.20
C CYS A 443 -20.51 -20.90 -29.60
N LEU A 444 -19.36 -21.19 -30.21
CA LEU A 444 -19.27 -21.91 -31.48
C LEU A 444 -19.62 -23.40 -31.35
N PHE A 445 -19.33 -24.03 -30.21
CA PHE A 445 -19.72 -25.41 -29.94
C PHE A 445 -21.17 -25.56 -29.41
N ALA A 446 -21.81 -24.48 -28.97
CA ALA A 446 -23.23 -24.49 -28.58
C ALA A 446 -24.20 -24.33 -29.77
N VAL A 447 -23.69 -24.11 -30.99
CA VAL A 447 -24.48 -23.93 -32.24
C VAL A 447 -24.13 -25.02 -33.28
N ALA A 448 -23.39 -26.07 -32.90
CA ALA A 448 -23.07 -27.21 -33.76
C ALA A 448 -23.84 -28.47 -33.35
#